data_AF-A0A2V5QLZ8-F1
#
_entry.id   AF-A0A2V5QLZ8-F1
#
_cell.length_a   1.000
_cell.length_b   1.000
_cell.length_c   1.000
_cell.angle_alpha   90.00
_cell.angle_beta   90.00
_cell.angle_gamma   90.00
#
_symmetry.space_group_name_H-M   'P 1'
#
loop_
_entity.id
_entity.type
_entity.pdbx_description
1 polymer ?
#
loop_
_entity_poly.entity_id
_entity_poly.type
_entity_poly.pdbx_seq_one_letter_code
_entity_poly.pdbx_strand_id
1 'polypeptide(L)'
;MPAFVSPHDRRPIRAETRATLVASIARGRRWLDEIVAGTVTDVEQIAARDKCSIRQVNMTISLAFLAPDLVKAAVEGRLPRGIGVTRLRDAPAEWSRQYAMLGLSI
;
A
#
# COMPACT_ATOMS: atom_id res chain seq x y z
N MET A 1 -9.08 27.80 30.44
CA MET A 1 -9.08 26.33 30.55
C MET A 1 -8.85 25.75 29.16
N PRO A 2 -7.73 25.09 28.84
CA PRO A 2 -7.56 24.49 27.53
C PRO A 2 -8.31 23.15 27.48
N ALA A 3 -9.11 22.97 26.43
CA ALA A 3 -9.86 21.74 26.19
C ALA A 3 -8.89 20.56 26.01
N PHE A 4 -9.05 19.54 26.84
CA PHE A 4 -8.39 18.25 26.67
C PHE A 4 -8.76 17.69 25.29
N VAL A 5 -7.79 17.57 24.39
CA VAL A 5 -7.94 16.80 23.17
C VAL A 5 -7.97 15.32 23.59
N SER A 6 -9.14 14.70 23.57
CA SER A 6 -9.32 13.31 23.99
C SER A 6 -8.45 12.35 23.15
N PRO A 7 -7.75 11.38 23.76
CA PRO A 7 -6.84 10.44 23.07
C PRO A 7 -7.55 9.39 22.19
N HIS A 8 -8.84 9.55 21.91
CA HIS A 8 -9.68 8.59 21.17
C HIS A 8 -9.48 8.60 19.65
N ASP A 9 -8.52 9.38 19.16
CA ASP A 9 -8.36 9.67 17.74
C ASP A 9 -7.09 9.04 17.12
N ARG A 10 -6.53 8.07 17.83
CA ARG A 10 -5.49 7.14 17.35
C ARG A 10 -6.05 5.75 17.53
N ARG A 11 -7.02 5.34 16.71
CA ARG A 11 -7.24 3.89 16.54
C ARG A 11 -6.08 3.42 15.67
N PRO A 12 -5.02 2.80 16.23
CA PRO A 12 -4.03 2.16 15.38
C PRO A 12 -4.79 1.22 14.45
N ILE A 13 -4.42 1.24 13.17
CA ILE A 13 -4.88 0.23 12.22
C ILE A 13 -4.78 -1.13 12.92
N ARG A 14 -5.90 -1.87 12.99
CA ARG A 14 -5.95 -3.17 13.66
C ARG A 14 -4.76 -4.00 13.18
N ALA A 15 -4.08 -4.68 14.09
CA ALA A 15 -2.85 -5.41 13.77
C ALA A 15 -3.04 -6.37 12.58
N GLU A 16 -4.22 -6.95 12.46
CA GLU A 16 -4.65 -7.78 11.32
C GLU A 16 -4.65 -7.02 9.99
N THR A 17 -5.25 -5.83 9.93
CA THR A 17 -5.26 -4.98 8.73
C THR A 17 -3.85 -4.56 8.33
N ARG A 18 -2.98 -4.35 9.33
CA ARG A 18 -1.57 -4.02 9.10
C ARG A 18 -0.79 -5.19 8.52
N ALA A 19 -0.97 -6.39 9.09
CA ALA A 19 -0.37 -7.61 8.58
C ALA A 19 -0.83 -7.90 7.14
N THR A 20 -2.12 -7.74 6.86
CA THR A 20 -2.69 -7.90 5.52
C THR A 20 -2.10 -6.91 4.53
N LEU A 21 -1.93 -5.64 4.91
CA LEU A 21 -1.29 -4.63 4.04
C LEU A 21 0.17 -4.98 3.74
N VAL A 22 0.96 -5.32 4.75
CA VAL A 22 2.36 -5.70 4.58
C VAL A 22 2.49 -6.95 3.69
N ALA A 23 1.64 -7.96 3.92
CA ALA A 23 1.58 -9.15 3.08
C ALA A 23 1.22 -8.81 1.62
N SER A 24 0.32 -7.83 1.42
CA SER A 24 -0.08 -7.37 0.08
C SER A 24 1.06 -6.64 -0.63
N ILE A 25 1.82 -5.81 0.08
CA ILE A 25 3.03 -5.13 -0.46
C ILE A 25 4.09 -6.17 -0.84
N ALA A 26 4.37 -7.12 0.05
CA ALA A 26 5.34 -8.20 -0.21
C ALA A 26 4.93 -9.04 -1.43
N ARG A 27 3.64 -9.37 -1.54
CA ARG A 27 3.08 -10.08 -2.69
C ARG A 27 3.21 -9.28 -3.98
N GLY A 28 2.90 -7.99 -3.96
CA GLY A 28 3.06 -7.10 -5.10
C GLY A 28 4.50 -7.06 -5.60
N ARG A 29 5.47 -6.96 -4.67
CA ARG A 29 6.90 -6.99 -4.99
C ARG A 29 7.33 -8.32 -5.61
N ARG A 30 6.85 -9.44 -5.08
CA ARG A 30 7.11 -10.77 -5.65
C ARG A 30 6.58 -10.87 -7.08
N TRP A 31 5.33 -10.47 -7.32
CA TRP A 31 4.75 -10.51 -8.67
C TRP A 31 5.49 -9.59 -9.65
N LEU A 32 5.90 -8.41 -9.19
CA LEU A 32 6.74 -7.50 -9.98
C LEU A 32 8.09 -8.14 -10.33
N ASP A 33 8.73 -8.80 -9.38
CA ASP A 33 10.00 -9.51 -9.59
C ASP A 33 9.84 -10.65 -10.61
N GLU A 34 8.76 -11.44 -10.51
CA GLU A 34 8.44 -12.50 -11.49
C GLU A 34 8.23 -11.95 -12.92
N ILE A 35 7.62 -10.77 -13.05
CA ILE A 35 7.43 -10.08 -14.35
C ILE A 35 8.78 -9.58 -14.88
N VAL A 36 9.57 -8.89 -14.04
CA VAL A 36 10.87 -8.34 -14.43
C VAL A 36 11.87 -9.44 -14.78
N ALA A 37 11.84 -10.57 -14.06
CA ALA A 37 12.65 -11.75 -14.34
C ALA A 37 12.19 -12.52 -15.59
N GLY A 38 11.06 -12.14 -16.22
CA GLY A 38 10.47 -12.85 -17.36
C GLY A 38 9.97 -14.26 -17.02
N THR A 39 9.80 -14.58 -15.73
CA THR A 39 9.27 -15.88 -15.26
C THR A 39 7.77 -15.98 -15.56
N VAL A 40 7.11 -14.83 -15.63
CA VAL A 40 5.70 -14.71 -16.00
C VAL A 40 5.60 -13.84 -17.26
N THR A 41 4.93 -14.37 -18.28
CA THR A 41 4.76 -13.69 -19.57
C THR A 41 3.83 -12.48 -19.45
N ASP A 42 2.73 -12.62 -18.69
CA ASP A 42 1.68 -11.61 -18.57
C ASP A 42 1.00 -11.61 -17.21
N VAL A 43 0.41 -10.46 -16.83
CA VAL A 43 -0.37 -10.29 -15.59
C VAL A 43 -1.58 -11.23 -15.51
N GLU A 44 -2.07 -11.73 -16.65
CA GLU A 44 -3.17 -12.70 -16.74
C GLU A 44 -2.78 -14.06 -16.14
N GLN A 45 -1.53 -14.48 -16.33
CA GLN A 45 -1.02 -15.73 -15.76
C GLN A 45 -0.95 -15.65 -14.22
N ILE A 46 -0.61 -14.48 -13.68
CA ILE A 46 -0.67 -14.23 -12.23
C ILE A 46 -2.11 -14.28 -11.74
N ALA A 47 -3.03 -13.60 -12.44
CA ALA A 47 -4.44 -13.56 -12.11
C ALA A 47 -5.06 -14.97 -12.07
N ALA A 48 -4.78 -15.80 -13.08
CA ALA A 48 -5.24 -17.17 -13.16
C ALA A 48 -4.66 -18.06 -12.03
N ARG A 49 -3.35 -17.96 -11.76
CA ARG A 49 -2.67 -18.75 -10.72
C ARG A 49 -3.16 -18.44 -9.32
N ASP A 50 -3.26 -17.16 -8.97
CA ASP A 50 -3.65 -16.69 -7.64
C ASP A 50 -5.18 -16.53 -7.49
N LYS A 51 -5.97 -16.94 -8.50
CA LYS A 51 -7.44 -16.86 -8.53
C LYS A 51 -7.95 -15.45 -8.21
N CYS A 52 -7.30 -14.45 -8.77
CA CYS A 52 -7.61 -13.05 -8.57
C CYS A 52 -7.96 -12.40 -9.91
N SER A 53 -8.64 -11.25 -9.87
CA SER A 53 -8.87 -10.47 -11.08
C SER A 53 -7.59 -9.76 -11.54
N ILE A 54 -7.45 -9.48 -12.84
CA ILE A 54 -6.35 -8.66 -13.39
C ILE A 54 -6.27 -7.31 -12.68
N ARG A 55 -7.43 -6.70 -12.36
CA ARG A 55 -7.50 -5.47 -11.57
C ARG A 55 -6.84 -5.62 -10.20
N GLN A 56 -7.10 -6.72 -9.49
CA GLN A 56 -6.46 -6.99 -8.20
C GLN A 56 -4.95 -7.20 -8.34
N VAL A 57 -4.50 -7.86 -9.41
CA VAL A 57 -3.06 -8.02 -9.70
C VAL A 57 -2.41 -6.66 -9.87
N ASN A 58 -2.94 -5.82 -10.77
CA ASN A 58 -2.44 -4.47 -11.00
C ASN A 58 -2.44 -3.62 -9.72
N MET A 59 -3.55 -3.63 -8.99
CA MET A 59 -3.66 -2.91 -7.71
C MET A 59 -2.63 -3.38 -6.66
N THR A 60 -2.32 -4.67 -6.63
CA THR A 60 -1.36 -5.23 -5.67
C THR A 60 0.07 -4.92 -6.10
N ILE A 61 0.35 -4.94 -7.41
CA ILE A 61 1.62 -4.47 -7.98
C ILE A 61 1.80 -2.98 -7.71
N SER A 62 0.76 -2.15 -7.80
CA SER A 62 0.84 -0.72 -7.42
C SER A 62 1.34 -0.51 -5.99
N LEU A 63 0.95 -1.39 -5.04
CA LEU A 63 1.45 -1.33 -3.67
C LEU A 63 2.95 -1.60 -3.55
N ALA A 64 3.56 -2.30 -4.52
CA ALA A 64 5.00 -2.54 -4.57
C ALA A 64 5.80 -1.24 -4.76
N PHE A 65 5.22 -0.25 -5.44
CA PHE A 65 5.81 1.05 -5.74
C PHE A 65 5.59 2.09 -4.63
N LEU A 66 5.01 1.72 -3.49
CA LEU A 66 4.88 2.63 -2.36
C LEU A 66 6.26 3.06 -1.84
N ALA A 67 6.40 4.36 -1.59
CA ALA A 67 7.58 4.94 -0.97
C ALA A 67 7.89 4.26 0.38
N PRO A 68 9.16 4.06 0.74
CA PRO A 68 9.55 3.38 1.97
C PRO A 68 8.97 4.04 3.23
N ASP A 69 8.86 5.37 3.26
CA ASP A 69 8.23 6.12 4.35
C ASP A 69 6.75 5.79 4.52
N LEU A 70 6.03 5.59 3.41
CA LEU A 70 4.62 5.20 3.41
C LEU A 70 4.45 3.79 3.95
N VAL A 71 5.29 2.85 3.51
CA VAL A 71 5.28 1.48 4.01
C VAL A 71 5.56 1.48 5.51
N LYS A 72 6.55 2.25 5.97
CA LYS A 72 6.89 2.39 7.39
C LYS A 72 5.73 2.99 8.19
N ALA A 73 5.15 4.10 7.73
CA ALA A 73 3.99 4.72 8.36
C ALA A 73 2.81 3.75 8.46
N ALA A 74 2.60 2.91 7.45
CA ALA A 74 1.57 1.89 7.46
C ALA A 74 1.85 0.75 8.45
N VAL A 75 3.09 0.27 8.52
CA VAL A 75 3.58 -0.73 9.49
C VAL A 75 3.54 -0.23 10.93
N GLU A 76 3.64 1.08 11.14
CA GLU A 76 3.55 1.70 12.47
C GLU A 76 2.13 2.15 12.82
N GLY A 77 1.16 2.00 11.89
CA GLY A 77 -0.21 2.48 12.09
C GLY A 77 -0.32 4.01 12.18
N ARG A 78 0.66 4.72 11.63
CA ARG A 78 0.78 6.19 11.64
C ARG A 78 0.40 6.83 10.30
N LEU A 79 -0.41 6.16 9.49
CA LEU A 79 -0.88 6.74 8.23
C LEU A 79 -1.66 8.05 8.49
N PRO A 80 -1.43 9.10 7.69
CA PRO A 80 -2.16 10.36 7.83
C PRO A 80 -3.67 10.14 7.71
N ARG A 81 -4.45 10.98 8.41
CA ARG A 81 -5.91 10.94 8.35
C ARG A 81 -6.38 11.14 6.91
N GLY A 82 -7.24 10.23 6.43
CA GLY A 82 -7.71 10.23 5.03
C GLY A 82 -6.83 9.44 4.05
N ILE A 83 -5.75 8.81 4.51
CA ILE A 83 -4.95 7.87 3.73
C ILE A 83 -5.23 6.45 4.25
N GLY A 84 -6.21 5.78 3.65
CA GLY A 84 -6.51 4.37 3.91
C GLY A 84 -5.82 3.43 2.92
N VAL A 85 -5.85 2.12 3.19
CA VAL A 85 -5.33 1.06 2.30
C VAL A 85 -5.87 1.21 0.87
N THR A 86 -7.15 1.58 0.72
CA THR A 86 -7.77 1.84 -0.58
C THR A 86 -7.06 2.94 -1.37
N ARG A 87 -6.64 4.02 -0.70
CA ARG A 87 -5.98 5.16 -1.32
C ARG A 87 -4.52 4.87 -1.65
N LEU A 88 -3.85 4.05 -0.84
CA LEU A 88 -2.50 3.55 -1.13
C LEU A 88 -2.49 2.65 -2.37
N ARG A 89 -3.54 1.85 -2.55
CA ARG A 89 -3.70 0.94 -3.69
C ARG A 89 -3.99 1.66 -5.01
N ASP A 90 -4.52 2.88 -4.93
CA ASP A 90 -4.79 3.77 -6.06
C ASP A 90 -3.68 4.81 -6.25
N ALA A 91 -2.64 4.79 -5.40
CA ALA A 91 -1.57 5.76 -5.45
C ALA A 91 -0.76 5.60 -6.75
N PRO A 92 -0.33 6.71 -7.37
CA PRO A 92 0.54 6.67 -8.54
C PRO A 92 1.87 6.02 -8.17
N ALA A 93 2.50 5.32 -9.11
CA ALA A 93 3.81 4.69 -8.88
C ALA A 93 4.94 5.70 -8.61
N GLU A 94 4.77 6.95 -9.06
CA GLU A 94 5.74 8.02 -8.86
C GLU A 94 5.76 8.53 -7.41
N TRP A 95 6.90 8.38 -6.73
CA TRP A 95 7.07 8.76 -5.32
C TRP A 95 6.80 10.24 -5.07
N SER A 96 7.23 11.16 -5.95
CA SER A 96 6.98 12.59 -5.80
C SER A 96 5.49 12.92 -5.70
N ARG A 97 4.64 12.25 -6.48
CA ARG A 97 3.18 12.39 -6.39
C ARG A 97 2.62 11.73 -5.12
N GLN A 98 3.18 10.61 -4.69
CA GLN A 98 2.79 9.99 -3.42
C GLN A 98 3.06 10.93 -2.23
N TYR A 99 4.23 11.58 -2.21
CA TYR A 99 4.58 12.57 -1.19
C TYR A 99 3.67 13.80 -1.26
N ALA A 100 3.37 14.32 -2.47
CA ALA A 100 2.41 15.41 -2.65
C ALA A 100 1.00 15.04 -2.14
N MET A 101 0.53 13.80 -2.38
CA MET A 101 -0.76 13.31 -1.85
C MET A 101 -0.80 13.26 -0.31
N LEU A 102 0.35 13.17 0.34
CA LEU A 102 0.48 13.15 1.80
C LEU A 102 0.65 14.55 2.40
N GLY A 103 0.74 15.59 1.58
CA GLY A 103 1.15 16.93 2.03
C GLY A 103 2.59 16.97 2.53
N LEU A 104 3.38 15.93 2.25
CA LEU A 104 4.81 15.90 2.48
C LEU A 104 5.44 16.53 1.24
N SER A 105 5.49 17.87 1.19
CA SER A 105 6.31 18.53 0.17
C SER A 105 7.75 18.12 0.42
N ILE A 106 8.38 17.48 -0.57
CA ILE A 106 9.83 17.29 -0.60
C ILE A 106 10.49 18.48 -1.29
#